data_AF-A0A956TW89-F1
#
_entry.id   AF-A0A956TW89-F1
#
_cell.length_a   1.000
_cell.length_b   1.000
_cell.length_c   1.000
_cell.angle_alpha   90.00
_cell.angle_beta   90.00
_cell.angle_gamma   90.00
#
_symmetry.space_group_name_H-M   'P 1'
#
loop_
_entity.id
_entity.type
_entity.pdbx_description
1 polymer ?
#
loop_
_entity_poly.entity_id
_entity_poly.type
_entity_poly.pdbx_seq_one_letter_code
_entity_poly.pdbx_strand_id
1 'polypeptide(L)'
;KPKDIDFYAFHQANIRIMDSIIERLGLRPEQLIISLENYSNTSAASTLLALNDAIKSGQLTPGSSLYICGFGAGLSAASVILKWNAVDKRLAATKTTGQAEPELVSSKP
;
A
#
# COMPACT_ATOMS: atom_id res chain seq x y z
N LYS A 1 1.47 20.15 -6.44
CA LYS A 1 2.82 19.77 -6.93
C LYS A 1 3.11 18.34 -6.46
N PRO A 2 4.00 17.58 -7.13
CA PRO A 2 4.32 16.20 -6.69
C PRO A 2 4.71 16.11 -5.21
N LYS A 3 5.39 17.13 -4.69
CA LYS A 3 5.75 17.21 -3.26
C LYS A 3 4.58 17.40 -2.28
N ASP A 4 3.37 17.71 -2.76
CA ASP A 4 2.19 17.94 -1.92
C ASP A 4 1.34 16.65 -1.75
N ILE A 5 1.80 15.55 -2.35
CA ILE A 5 1.17 14.23 -2.24
C ILE A 5 1.98 13.39 -1.25
N ASP A 6 1.30 12.89 -0.22
CA ASP A 6 1.90 12.06 0.82
C ASP A 6 2.27 10.68 0.26
N PHE A 7 1.32 10.03 -0.43
CA PHE A 7 1.48 8.67 -0.94
C PHE A 7 1.09 8.49 -2.41
N TYR A 8 1.75 7.56 -3.06
CA TYR A 8 1.57 7.21 -4.46
C TYR A 8 1.37 5.69 -4.61
N ALA A 9 0.23 5.29 -5.15
CA ALA A 9 -0.10 3.90 -5.45
C ALA A 9 -0.23 3.70 -6.98
N PHE A 10 0.81 3.15 -7.59
CA PHE A 10 0.80 2.82 -9.02
C PHE A 10 0.40 1.36 -9.26
N HIS A 11 0.01 1.02 -10.49
CA HIS A 11 -0.10 -0.38 -10.92
C HIS A 11 1.24 -1.11 -10.72
N GLN A 12 1.17 -2.24 -10.02
CA GLN A 12 2.32 -3.05 -9.62
C GLN A 12 2.76 -3.97 -10.77
N ALA A 13 3.24 -3.39 -11.88
CA ALA A 13 3.61 -4.17 -13.07
C ALA A 13 5.03 -4.76 -12.99
N ASN A 14 5.98 -3.95 -12.52
CA ASN A 14 7.39 -4.30 -12.42
C ASN A 14 8.13 -3.31 -11.51
N ILE A 15 9.12 -3.77 -10.76
CA ILE A 15 9.88 -2.91 -9.84
C ILE A 15 10.67 -1.82 -10.58
N ARG A 16 11.20 -2.10 -11.77
CA ARG A 16 11.96 -1.12 -12.58
C ARG A 16 11.12 0.08 -13.01
N ILE A 17 9.80 -0.11 -13.15
CA ILE A 17 8.88 0.99 -13.44
C ILE A 17 8.75 1.89 -12.21
N MET A 18 8.71 1.32 -11.01
CA MET A 18 8.68 2.09 -9.77
C MET A 18 9.96 2.90 -9.59
N ASP A 19 11.13 2.29 -9.82
CA ASP A 19 12.43 2.98 -9.77
C ASP A 19 12.46 4.17 -10.73
N SER A 20 12.00 3.96 -11.97
CA SER A 20 11.88 5.02 -12.98
C SER A 20 10.93 6.14 -12.56
N ILE A 21 9.84 5.83 -11.85
CA ILE A 21 8.90 6.82 -11.33
C ILE A 21 9.55 7.67 -10.23
N ILE A 22 10.28 7.04 -9.29
CA ILE A 22 11.02 7.74 -8.22
C ILE A 22 11.95 8.77 -8.84
N GLU A 23 12.79 8.34 -9.78
CA GLU A 23 13.78 9.20 -10.44
C GLU A 23 13.14 10.34 -11.22
N ARG A 24 12.12 10.04 -12.04
CA ARG A 24 11.48 11.04 -12.92
C ARG A 24 10.66 12.08 -12.15
N LEU A 25 10.04 11.69 -11.04
CA LEU A 25 9.18 12.57 -10.26
C LEU A 25 9.90 13.16 -9.04
N GLY A 26 11.14 12.75 -8.75
CA GLY A 26 11.91 13.19 -7.59
C GLY A 26 11.23 12.81 -6.28
N LEU A 27 10.61 11.62 -6.22
CA LEU A 27 9.92 11.14 -5.02
C LEU A 27 10.92 10.53 -4.04
N ARG A 28 10.54 10.50 -2.77
CA ARG A 28 11.24 9.66 -1.79
C ARG A 28 10.65 8.24 -1.83
N PRO A 29 11.46 7.18 -1.71
CA PRO A 29 10.96 5.79 -1.81
C PRO A 29 9.77 5.49 -0.89
N GLU A 30 9.76 6.03 0.32
CA GLU A 30 8.69 5.83 1.31
C GLU A 30 7.33 6.44 0.92
N GLN A 31 7.31 7.32 -0.08
CA GLN A 31 6.06 7.86 -0.64
C GLN A 31 5.39 6.86 -1.58
N LEU A 32 6.09 5.83 -2.08
CA LEU A 32 5.48 4.80 -2.90
C LEU A 32 4.89 3.68 -2.03
N ILE A 33 3.67 3.30 -2.38
CA ILE A 33 3.02 2.10 -1.85
C ILE A 33 3.34 0.94 -2.80
N ILE A 34 4.11 -0.03 -2.30
CA ILE A 34 4.63 -1.16 -3.07
C ILE A 34 4.25 -2.47 -2.38
N SER A 35 3.76 -3.44 -3.16
CA SER A 35 3.47 -4.80 -2.70
C SER A 35 3.95 -5.88 -3.67
N LEU A 36 4.79 -5.51 -4.64
CA LEU A 36 5.36 -6.42 -5.65
C LEU A 36 6.06 -7.63 -5.03
N GLU A 37 6.75 -7.46 -3.90
CA GLU A 37 7.42 -8.55 -3.19
C GLU A 37 6.44 -9.61 -2.67
N ASN A 38 5.25 -9.17 -2.23
CA ASN A 38 4.23 -10.06 -1.65
C ASN A 38 3.37 -10.73 -2.73
N TYR A 39 3.00 -9.99 -3.79
CA TYR A 39 1.93 -10.42 -4.71
C TYR A 39 2.32 -10.40 -6.19
N SER A 40 3.48 -9.85 -6.55
CA SER A 40 3.85 -9.61 -7.94
C SER A 40 2.76 -8.81 -8.70
N ASN A 41 2.68 -8.98 -10.02
CA ASN A 41 1.65 -8.38 -10.86
C ASN A 41 0.36 -9.22 -10.83
N THR A 42 -0.71 -8.67 -10.26
CA THR A 42 -2.06 -9.24 -10.21
C THR A 42 -3.06 -8.43 -11.04
N SER A 43 -2.56 -7.72 -12.07
CA SER A 43 -3.33 -6.90 -13.00
C SER A 43 -4.16 -5.84 -12.26
N ALA A 44 -5.47 -5.81 -12.45
CA ALA A 44 -6.37 -4.85 -11.82
C ALA A 44 -6.36 -4.90 -10.28
N ALA A 45 -6.02 -6.05 -9.68
CA ALA A 45 -5.98 -6.20 -8.22
C ALA A 45 -4.72 -5.62 -7.58
N SER A 46 -3.63 -5.43 -8.34
CA SER A 46 -2.31 -5.03 -7.84
C SER A 46 -2.34 -3.80 -6.95
N THR A 47 -2.94 -2.72 -7.45
CA THR A 47 -3.00 -1.45 -6.72
C THR A 47 -3.84 -1.56 -5.46
N LEU A 48 -4.92 -2.34 -5.49
CA LEU A 48 -5.83 -2.52 -4.36
C LEU A 48 -5.19 -3.35 -3.24
N LEU A 49 -4.45 -4.41 -3.59
CA LEU A 49 -3.68 -5.20 -2.64
C LEU A 49 -2.61 -4.34 -1.95
N ALA A 50 -1.89 -3.50 -2.72
CA ALA A 50 -0.91 -2.57 -2.17
C ALA A 50 -1.54 -1.57 -1.18
N LEU A 51 -2.70 -0.99 -1.54
CA LEU A 51 -3.43 -0.09 -0.64
C LEU A 51 -3.91 -0.80 0.63
N ASN A 52 -4.41 -2.03 0.51
CA ASN A 52 -4.83 -2.80 1.67
C ASN A 52 -3.67 -3.02 2.66
N ASP A 53 -2.48 -3.34 2.17
CA ASP A 53 -1.30 -3.53 3.02
C ASP A 53 -0.83 -2.22 3.65
N ALA A 54 -0.86 -1.11 2.89
CA ALA A 54 -0.55 0.21 3.41
C ALA A 54 -1.52 0.64 4.52
N ILE A 55 -2.81 0.30 4.41
CA ILE A 55 -3.81 0.56 5.45
C ILE A 55 -3.53 -0.30 6.70
N LYS A 56 -3.30 -1.60 6.52
CA LYS A 56 -3.06 -2.54 7.62
C LYS A 56 -1.77 -2.24 8.39
N SER A 57 -0.71 -1.83 7.70
CA SER A 57 0.57 -1.46 8.30
C SER A 57 0.56 -0.08 8.96
N GLY A 58 -0.47 0.74 8.70
CA GLY A 58 -0.54 2.12 9.16
C GLY A 58 0.32 3.09 8.35
N GLN A 59 0.85 2.67 7.19
CA GLN A 59 1.50 3.58 6.24
C GLN A 59 0.49 4.61 5.71
N LEU A 60 -0.66 4.14 5.20
CA LEU A 60 -1.72 5.02 4.71
C LEU A 60 -2.72 5.32 5.83
N THR A 61 -2.76 6.58 6.28
CA THR A 61 -3.59 7.02 7.40
C THR A 61 -4.66 8.04 6.97
N PRO A 62 -5.79 8.14 7.70
CA PRO A 62 -6.78 9.18 7.48
C PRO A 62 -6.15 10.58 7.49
N GLY A 63 -6.56 11.43 6.55
CA GLY A 63 -5.96 12.74 6.30
C GLY A 63 -4.79 12.74 5.32
N SER A 64 -4.34 11.62 4.78
CA SER A 64 -3.24 11.61 3.78
C SER A 64 -3.71 12.02 2.39
N SER A 65 -2.91 12.77 1.62
CA SER A 65 -3.14 12.94 0.17
C SER A 65 -2.58 11.73 -0.58
N LEU A 66 -3.43 11.11 -1.40
CA LEU A 66 -3.13 9.88 -2.12
C LEU A 66 -3.29 10.08 -3.63
N TYR A 67 -2.25 9.76 -4.38
CA TYR A 67 -2.29 9.62 -5.83
C TYR A 67 -2.40 8.14 -6.19
N ILE A 68 -3.33 7.79 -7.06
CA ILE A 68 -3.50 6.43 -7.59
C ILE A 68 -3.40 6.48 -9.11
N CYS A 69 -2.64 5.57 -9.71
CA CYS A 69 -2.59 5.43 -11.16
C CYS A 69 -2.55 3.96 -11.59
N GLY A 70 -3.50 3.59 -12.45
CA GLY A 70 -3.56 2.28 -13.08
C GLY A 70 -3.26 2.40 -14.57
N PHE A 71 -2.57 1.40 -15.12
CA PHE A 71 -2.36 1.25 -16.56
C PHE A 71 -2.40 -0.23 -16.93
N GLY A 72 -2.76 -0.56 -18.17
CA GLY A 72 -2.88 -1.94 -18.61
C GLY A 72 -3.15 -2.11 -20.11
N ALA A 73 -3.51 -3.33 -20.51
CA ALA A 73 -3.78 -3.69 -21.90
C ALA A 73 -4.81 -2.75 -22.56
N GLY A 74 -4.52 -2.32 -23.78
CA GLY A 74 -5.26 -1.24 -24.44
C GLY A 74 -4.45 -0.55 -25.54
N LEU A 75 -3.66 0.51 -25.29
CA LEU A 75 -3.11 1.10 -24.06
C LEU A 75 -4.14 1.96 -23.29
N SER A 76 -4.48 1.56 -22.06
CA SER A 76 -5.39 2.31 -21.17
C SER A 76 -4.68 2.75 -19.91
N ALA A 77 -4.87 4.00 -19.50
CA ALA A 77 -4.35 4.54 -18.25
C ALA A 77 -5.37 5.50 -17.62
N ALA A 78 -5.43 5.49 -16.29
CA ALA A 78 -6.27 6.39 -15.52
C ALA A 78 -5.59 6.71 -14.18
N SER A 79 -5.80 7.93 -13.70
CA SER A 79 -5.30 8.38 -12.40
C SER A 79 -6.32 9.19 -11.62
N VAL A 80 -6.17 9.20 -10.30
CA VAL A 80 -6.98 10.00 -9.39
C VAL A 80 -6.12 10.50 -8.23
N ILE A 81 -6.37 11.73 -7.80
CA ILE A 81 -5.86 12.28 -6.55
C ILE A 81 -7.04 12.44 -5.60
N LEU A 82 -6.90 11.96 -4.38
CA LEU A 82 -7.92 12.09 -3.35
C LEU A 82 -7.29 12.33 -1.97
N LYS A 83 -8.10 12.84 -1.05
CA LYS A 83 -7.76 12.86 0.38
C LYS A 83 -8.31 11.58 1.01
N TRP A 84 -7.42 10.74 1.54
CA TRP A 84 -7.81 9.48 2.17
C TRP A 84 -8.37 9.77 3.55
N ASN A 85 -9.69 9.62 3.76
CA ASN A 85 -10.35 9.85 5.05
C ASN A 85 -11.02 8.59 5.62
N ALA A 86 -10.84 7.43 4.98
CA ALA A 86 -11.47 6.20 5.40
C ALA A 86 -10.76 5.60 6.62
N VAL A 87 -11.54 5.11 7.57
CA VAL A 87 -11.06 4.40 8.76
C VAL A 87 -11.42 2.92 8.62
N ASP A 88 -10.43 2.04 8.73
CA ASP A 88 -10.67 0.60 8.72
C ASP A 88 -11.17 0.13 10.10
N LYS A 89 -12.48 -0.11 10.19
CA LYS A 89 -13.13 -0.59 11.42
C LYS A 89 -12.64 -1.96 11.87
N ARG A 90 -12.07 -2.77 10.97
CA ARG A 90 -11.52 -4.10 11.31
C ARG A 90 -10.29 -3.98 12.21
N LEU A 91 -9.49 -2.94 12.02
CA LEU A 91 -8.28 -2.68 12.82
C LEU A 91 -8.60 -2.17 14.23
N ALA A 92 -9.73 -1.49 14.42
CA ALA A 92 -10.18 -1.01 15.73
C ALA A 92 -10.67 -2.15 16.63
N ALA A 93 -11.30 -3.18 16.04
CA ALA A 93 -11.82 -4.33 16.79
C ALA A 93 -10.71 -5.19 17.42
N THR A 94 -9.54 -5.30 16.77
CA THR A 94 -8.42 -6.13 17.24
C THR A 94 -7.77 -5.63 18.53
N LYS A 95 -7.85 -4.32 18.84
CA LYS A 95 -7.25 -3.76 20.07
C LYS A 95 -8.06 -4.04 21.35
N THR A 96 -9.26 -4.60 21.25
CA THR A 96 -10.16 -4.82 22.40
C THR A 96 -10.10 -6.25 22.96
N THR A 97 -9.39 -7.16 22.30
CA THR A 97 -9.16 -8.53 22.79
C THR A 97 -7.70 -8.67 23.23
N GLY A 98 -7.51 -8.71 24.54
CA GLY A 98 -6.22 -8.55 25.21
C GLY A 98 -5.18 -9.63 24.95
N GLN A 99 -3.99 -9.30 25.47
CA GLN A 99 -2.83 -10.15 25.65
C GLN A 99 -3.18 -11.53 26.20
N ALA A 100 -2.70 -12.57 25.53
CA ALA A 100 -2.33 -13.84 26.15
C ALA A 100 -1.28 -14.50 25.25
N GLU A 101 0.00 -14.46 25.66
CA GLU A 101 1.00 -15.38 25.14
C GLU A 101 0.70 -16.78 25.70
N PRO A 102 0.64 -17.84 24.88
CA PRO A 102 0.73 -19.18 25.41
C PRO A 102 2.21 -19.50 25.67
N GLU A 103 2.53 -19.65 26.95
CA GLU A 103 3.73 -20.26 27.47
C GLU A 103 3.96 -21.62 26.78
N LEU A 104 5.04 -21.73 26.01
CA LEU A 104 5.45 -22.99 25.39
C LEU A 104 6.00 -23.93 26.47
N VAL A 105 5.11 -24.79 26.98
CA VAL A 105 5.44 -25.95 27.81
C VAL A 105 6.43 -26.85 27.05
N SER A 106 7.60 -26.99 27.66
CA SER A 106 8.59 -28.01 27.37
C SER A 106 8.02 -29.41 27.51
N SER A 107 8.08 -30.20 26.44
CA SER A 107 8.20 -31.66 26.55
C SER A 107 9.02 -32.23 25.40
N LYS A 108 10.29 -32.53 25.72
CA LYS A 108 11.12 -33.49 24.98
C LYS A 108 10.54 -34.90 25.11
N PRO A 109 10.71 -35.78 24.12
CA PRO A 109 11.03 -37.18 24.38
C PRO A 109 12.52 -37.36 24.71
#